data_AF-A0A524DD91-F1
#
_entry.id   AF-A0A524DD91-F1
#
_cell.length_a   1.000
_cell.length_b   1.000
_cell.length_c   1.000
_cell.angle_alpha   90.00
_cell.angle_beta   90.00
_cell.angle_gamma   90.00
#
_symmetry.space_group_name_H-M   'P 1'
#
loop_
_entity.id
_entity.type
_entity.pdbx_description
1 polymer ?
#
loop_
_entity_poly.entity_id
_entity_poly.type
_entity_poly.pdbx_seq_one_letter_code
_entity_poly.pdbx_strand_id
1 'polypeptide(L)'
;MKVIVNYSNRLTLLRGRINSGYIKWSLLGFSNHHRNPKILNLTPSAQIRVIGEEKNTFAFIKFPKLNTRESIEFNCNLSFKTINLKIPLINYNFNEYSSEMINKYCTYSKFWPIHNQEIQEIAKKLKLKSGDNVKKYLELTYDYVRDVIKLREDMNERLGAVRVLEEKIGDCDEFSDLFITLLRASNIPARRVVGLFIATDKQEHQFHAWSEVYIPHYMAFIPFDVALDFFSCISQNHIVRLKMGKSEHPQIVYAKYKGSPGVKLKSIENDLKSIEIIEN
;
A
#
# COMPACT_ATOMS: atom_id res chain seq x y z
N MET A 1 12.71 4.08 16.50
CA MET A 1 13.31 4.99 15.51
C MET A 1 12.51 6.27 15.30
N LYS A 2 13.14 7.43 15.33
CA LYS A 2 12.60 8.74 14.94
C LYS A 2 13.13 9.08 13.55
N VAL A 3 12.23 9.38 12.62
CA VAL A 3 12.58 9.66 11.23
C VAL A 3 11.93 10.94 10.74
N ILE A 4 12.57 11.59 9.77
CA ILE A 4 12.00 12.63 8.94
C ILE A 4 11.97 12.12 7.51
N VAL A 5 10.80 12.14 6.88
CA VAL A 5 10.60 11.77 5.48
C VAL A 5 10.33 13.04 4.69
N ASN A 6 11.14 13.28 3.68
CA ASN A 6 11.02 14.44 2.81
C ASN A 6 10.46 14.00 1.47
N TYR A 7 9.25 14.45 1.15
CA TYR A 7 8.65 14.26 -0.16
C TYR A 7 8.78 15.52 -1.02
N SER A 8 9.05 15.36 -2.30
CA SER A 8 9.14 16.43 -3.30
C SER A 8 8.63 15.92 -4.64
N ASN A 9 7.58 16.56 -5.15
CA ASN A 9 7.02 16.21 -6.45
C ASN A 9 6.82 17.47 -7.29
N ARG A 10 6.74 17.26 -8.60
CA ARG A 10 6.47 18.29 -9.59
C ARG A 10 5.44 17.76 -10.58
N LEU A 11 4.33 18.48 -10.70
CA LEU A 11 3.30 18.19 -11.69
C LEU A 11 3.43 19.16 -12.86
N THR A 12 3.74 18.63 -14.04
CA THR A 12 3.96 19.40 -15.27
C THR A 12 2.77 19.23 -16.22
N LEU A 13 2.27 20.34 -16.76
CA LEU A 13 1.22 20.34 -17.76
C LEU A 13 1.81 20.15 -19.16
N LEU A 14 1.73 18.95 -19.71
CA LEU A 14 2.30 18.61 -21.02
C LEU A 14 1.46 19.12 -22.20
N ARG A 15 0.14 19.26 -22.01
CA ARG A 15 -0.79 19.73 -23.05
C ARG A 15 -2.01 20.37 -22.41
N GLY A 16 -2.48 21.47 -23.00
CA GLY A 16 -3.73 22.15 -22.63
C GLY A 16 -3.53 23.29 -21.63
N ARG A 17 -4.61 23.64 -20.94
CA ARG A 17 -4.65 24.70 -19.92
C ARG A 17 -5.51 24.26 -18.74
N ILE A 18 -5.05 24.53 -17.52
CA ILE A 18 -5.81 24.37 -16.28
C ILE A 18 -6.15 25.74 -15.72
N ASN A 19 -7.43 25.96 -15.39
CA ASN A 19 -7.91 27.22 -14.83
C ASN A 19 -8.04 27.17 -13.30
N SER A 20 -8.48 26.02 -12.77
CA SER A 20 -8.69 25.82 -11.34
C SER A 20 -8.81 24.33 -11.01
N GLY A 21 -8.71 23.99 -9.73
CA GLY A 21 -8.83 22.63 -9.23
C GLY A 21 -7.96 22.38 -8.01
N TYR A 22 -7.65 21.11 -7.76
CA TYR A 22 -6.69 20.72 -6.74
C TYR A 22 -5.87 19.48 -7.15
N ILE A 23 -4.69 19.37 -6.55
CA ILE A 23 -3.88 18.17 -6.45
C ILE A 23 -4.19 17.52 -5.10
N LYS A 24 -4.57 16.25 -5.12
CA LYS A 24 -4.67 15.38 -3.95
C LYS A 24 -3.39 14.56 -3.89
N TRP A 25 -2.58 14.77 -2.87
CA TRP A 25 -1.29 14.13 -2.67
C TRP A 25 -1.27 13.28 -1.40
N SER A 26 -0.95 11.99 -1.53
CA SER A 26 -0.87 11.05 -0.41
C SER A 26 0.40 11.28 0.41
N LEU A 27 0.22 11.58 1.69
CA LEU A 27 1.31 11.85 2.62
C LEU A 27 1.60 10.66 3.54
N LEU A 28 0.55 10.06 4.11
CA LEU A 28 0.67 9.05 5.17
C LEU A 28 -0.63 8.24 5.30
N GLY A 29 -0.52 6.93 5.56
CA GLY A 29 -1.66 6.14 6.02
C GLY A 29 -1.60 5.92 7.53
N PHE A 30 -2.77 5.95 8.20
CA PHE A 30 -2.83 5.70 9.64
C PHE A 30 -2.26 4.32 10.01
N SER A 31 -1.42 4.25 11.03
CA SER A 31 -1.01 2.99 11.62
C SER A 31 -0.54 3.13 13.07
N ASN A 32 -0.77 2.10 13.88
CA ASN A 32 -0.42 2.11 15.31
C ASN A 32 1.10 2.09 15.57
N HIS A 33 1.91 1.66 14.59
CA HIS A 33 3.37 1.72 14.68
C HIS A 33 3.93 3.13 14.43
N HIS A 34 3.11 4.07 13.92
CA HIS A 34 3.49 5.47 13.77
C HIS A 34 3.01 6.28 14.97
N ARG A 35 3.95 6.69 15.82
CA ARG A 35 3.71 7.52 17.00
C ARG A 35 3.95 8.99 16.65
N ASN A 36 2.96 9.82 17.01
CA ASN A 36 3.01 11.27 16.88
C ASN A 36 3.43 11.78 15.48
N PRO A 37 2.76 11.35 14.39
CA PRO A 37 3.02 11.87 13.06
C PRO A 37 2.83 13.40 13.03
N LYS A 38 3.82 14.14 12.52
CA LYS A 38 3.77 15.60 12.41
C LYS A 38 4.18 16.07 11.03
N ILE A 39 3.41 16.99 10.46
CA ILE A 39 3.81 17.74 9.26
C ILE A 39 4.66 18.92 9.75
N LEU A 40 5.96 18.87 9.46
CA LEU A 40 6.90 19.94 9.83
C LEU A 40 6.82 21.10 8.84
N ASN A 41 6.67 20.77 7.55
CA ASN A 41 6.54 21.75 6.49
C ASN A 41 5.71 21.16 5.33
N LEU A 42 4.96 22.02 4.65
CA LEU A 42 4.19 21.69 3.46
C LEU A 42 4.07 22.91 2.55
N THR A 43 4.66 22.83 1.37
CA THR A 43 4.66 23.92 0.39
C THR A 43 4.16 23.40 -0.96
N PRO A 44 3.32 24.17 -1.67
CA PRO A 44 2.61 25.35 -1.21
C PRO A 44 1.57 24.98 -0.12
N SER A 45 0.96 26.00 0.50
CA SER A 45 -0.10 25.78 1.49
C SER A 45 -1.20 24.87 0.93
N ALA A 46 -1.61 23.90 1.74
CA ALA A 46 -2.58 22.90 1.36
C ALA A 46 -3.52 22.58 2.52
N GLN A 47 -4.72 22.16 2.19
CA GLN A 47 -5.63 21.63 3.19
C GLN A 47 -5.31 20.16 3.45
N ILE A 48 -5.11 19.78 4.70
CA ILE A 48 -4.89 18.40 5.10
C ILE A 48 -6.23 17.74 5.43
N ARG A 49 -6.48 16.55 4.90
CA ARG A 49 -7.67 15.76 5.20
C ARG A 49 -7.31 14.29 5.38
N VAL A 50 -7.94 13.67 6.36
CA VAL A 50 -7.98 12.21 6.51
C VAL A 50 -9.21 11.70 5.77
N ILE A 51 -9.03 10.72 4.87
CA ILE A 51 -10.08 10.24 3.97
C ILE A 51 -10.16 8.72 4.03
N GLY A 52 -11.40 8.23 3.96
CA GLY A 52 -11.71 6.81 3.93
C GLY A 52 -11.60 6.17 5.31
N GLU A 53 -12.12 4.96 5.41
CA GLU A 53 -12.03 4.14 6.61
C GLU A 53 -10.60 3.65 6.85
N GLU A 54 -9.80 3.59 5.78
CA GLU A 54 -8.38 3.32 5.85
C GLU A 54 -7.59 4.47 6.51
N LYS A 55 -8.24 5.62 6.75
CA LYS A 55 -7.68 6.81 7.40
C LYS A 55 -6.37 7.26 6.74
N ASN A 56 -6.42 7.43 5.42
CA ASN A 56 -5.30 7.96 4.65
C ASN A 56 -5.29 9.49 4.72
N THR A 57 -4.14 10.08 5.03
CA THR A 57 -3.91 11.52 5.10
C THR A 57 -3.42 12.04 3.75
N PHE A 58 -4.13 13.03 3.23
CA PHE A 58 -3.82 13.68 1.96
C PHE A 58 -3.65 15.20 2.13
N ALA A 59 -2.72 15.78 1.37
CA ALA A 59 -2.67 17.21 1.11
C ALA A 59 -3.51 17.55 -0.13
N PHE A 60 -4.36 18.57 0.01
CA PHE A 60 -5.15 19.16 -1.07
C PHE A 60 -4.54 20.51 -1.43
N ILE A 61 -3.70 20.51 -2.46
CA ILE A 61 -3.02 21.70 -2.97
C ILE A 61 -3.89 22.32 -4.06
N LYS A 62 -4.22 23.60 -3.93
CA LYS A 62 -5.00 24.30 -4.95
C LYS A 62 -4.17 24.49 -6.22
N PHE A 63 -4.76 24.22 -7.37
CA PHE A 63 -4.10 24.51 -8.65
C PHE A 63 -3.94 26.02 -8.85
N PRO A 64 -2.75 26.51 -9.22
CA PRO A 64 -2.63 27.77 -9.93
C PRO A 64 -3.23 27.60 -11.34
N LYS A 65 -3.47 28.72 -12.03
CA LYS A 65 -3.66 28.65 -13.49
C LYS A 65 -2.36 28.11 -14.09
N LEU A 66 -2.46 27.06 -14.91
CA LEU A 66 -1.31 26.44 -15.56
C LEU A 66 -1.53 26.39 -17.07
N ASN A 67 -0.52 26.80 -17.82
CA ASN A 67 -0.41 26.66 -19.26
C ASN A 67 0.53 25.50 -19.63
N THR A 68 0.53 25.13 -20.91
CA THR A 68 1.38 24.05 -21.41
C THR A 68 2.87 24.35 -21.12
N ARG A 69 3.60 23.34 -20.63
CA ARG A 69 4.97 23.33 -20.12
C ARG A 69 5.18 23.99 -18.75
N GLU A 70 4.18 24.62 -18.17
CA GLU A 70 4.27 25.09 -16.78
C GLU A 70 4.14 23.92 -15.81
N SER A 71 4.74 24.08 -14.64
CA SER A 71 4.73 23.09 -13.57
C SER A 71 4.45 23.72 -12.23
N ILE A 72 3.88 22.92 -11.34
CA ILE A 72 3.78 23.23 -9.92
C ILE A 72 4.60 22.21 -9.13
N GLU A 73 5.48 22.73 -8.28
CA GLU A 73 6.25 21.94 -7.33
C GLU A 73 5.57 21.94 -5.96
N PHE A 74 5.67 20.82 -5.27
CA PHE A 74 5.14 20.69 -3.93
C PHE A 74 5.99 19.74 -3.09
N ASN A 75 6.21 20.14 -1.83
CA ASN A 75 7.14 19.51 -0.92
C ASN A 75 6.48 19.31 0.45
N CYS A 76 6.80 18.21 1.12
CA CYS A 76 6.33 17.94 2.47
C CYS A 76 7.42 17.28 3.30
N ASN A 77 7.61 17.76 4.53
CA ASN A 77 8.50 17.16 5.52
C ASN A 77 7.63 16.57 6.63
N LEU A 78 7.71 15.26 6.82
CA LEU A 78 6.94 14.55 7.83
C LEU A 78 7.88 13.96 8.88
N SER A 79 7.55 14.12 10.16
CA SER A 79 8.27 13.48 11.25
C SER A 79 7.41 12.41 11.92
N PHE A 80 8.02 11.26 12.17
CA PHE A 80 7.39 10.13 12.85
C PHE A 80 8.33 9.55 13.90
N LYS A 81 7.75 8.99 14.97
CA LYS A 81 8.43 7.97 15.77
C LYS A 81 7.83 6.61 15.42
N THR A 82 8.64 5.72 14.87
CA THR A 82 8.26 4.36 14.52
C THR A 82 8.72 3.37 15.58
N ILE A 83 7.93 2.30 15.75
CA ILE A 83 8.20 1.20 16.69
C ILE A 83 7.98 -0.14 16.02
N ASN A 84 8.64 -1.18 16.51
CA ASN A 84 8.31 -2.55 16.14
C ASN A 84 6.97 -2.94 16.79
N LEU A 85 6.09 -3.58 16.03
CA LEU A 85 4.88 -4.20 16.54
C LEU A 85 4.85 -5.66 16.12
N LYS A 86 4.65 -6.55 17.08
CA LYS A 86 4.32 -7.95 16.85
C LYS A 86 2.96 -8.22 17.45
N ILE A 87 2.04 -8.71 16.63
CA ILE A 87 0.66 -8.98 17.03
C ILE A 87 0.53 -10.50 17.11
N PRO A 88 0.33 -11.09 18.30
CA PRO A 88 0.08 -12.52 18.38
C PRO A 88 -1.23 -12.84 17.65
N LEU A 89 -1.30 -13.97 16.94
CA LEU A 89 -2.54 -14.46 16.36
C LEU A 89 -3.11 -15.56 17.24
N ILE A 90 -4.40 -15.52 17.49
CA ILE A 90 -5.17 -16.59 18.12
C ILE A 90 -5.82 -17.47 17.05
N ASN A 91 -6.25 -18.68 17.44
CA ASN A 91 -7.05 -19.53 16.55
C ASN A 91 -8.49 -18.97 16.50
N TYR A 92 -9.06 -18.94 15.30
CA TYR A 92 -10.44 -18.52 15.04
C TYR A 92 -10.92 -19.11 13.71
N ASN A 93 -12.22 -19.07 13.47
CA ASN A 93 -12.88 -19.77 12.38
C ASN A 93 -13.29 -18.85 11.22
N PHE A 94 -13.53 -19.42 10.04
CA PHE A 94 -13.89 -18.63 8.85
C PHE A 94 -15.24 -17.93 8.98
N ASN A 95 -16.17 -18.50 9.76
CA ASN A 95 -17.51 -17.95 9.97
C ASN A 95 -17.53 -16.69 10.85
N GLU A 96 -16.41 -16.32 11.47
CA GLU A 96 -16.29 -15.12 12.32
C GLU A 96 -16.11 -13.83 11.49
N TYR A 97 -15.86 -13.95 10.19
CA TYR A 97 -15.88 -12.80 9.28
C TYR A 97 -17.30 -12.38 8.94
N SER A 98 -17.61 -11.09 9.15
CA SER A 98 -18.90 -10.54 8.75
C SER A 98 -19.03 -10.45 7.23
N SER A 99 -20.24 -10.67 6.72
CA SER A 99 -20.55 -10.52 5.29
C SER A 99 -20.22 -9.11 4.78
N GLU A 100 -20.36 -8.08 5.62
CA GLU A 100 -19.96 -6.71 5.27
C GLU A 100 -18.46 -6.63 4.95
N MET A 101 -17.60 -7.17 5.82
CA MET A 101 -16.16 -7.14 5.61
C MET A 101 -15.73 -7.97 4.40
N ILE A 102 -16.35 -9.12 4.20
CA ILE A 102 -16.12 -9.97 3.03
C ILE A 102 -16.50 -9.22 1.74
N ASN A 103 -17.73 -8.72 1.64
CA ASN A 103 -18.21 -8.02 0.43
C ASN A 103 -17.37 -6.79 0.09
N LYS A 104 -16.78 -6.16 1.10
CA LYS A 104 -16.03 -4.91 0.96
C LYS A 104 -14.59 -5.10 0.52
N TYR A 105 -13.94 -6.16 0.99
CA TYR A 105 -12.49 -6.36 0.81
C TYR A 105 -12.14 -7.64 0.05
N CYS A 106 -13.04 -8.61 -0.09
CA CYS A 106 -12.83 -9.82 -0.87
C CYS A 106 -13.35 -9.64 -2.31
N THR A 107 -12.92 -8.55 -2.97
CA THR A 107 -13.37 -8.21 -4.32
C THR A 107 -12.31 -8.50 -5.37
N TYR A 108 -12.79 -8.83 -6.58
CA TYR A 108 -11.97 -8.98 -7.79
C TYR A 108 -11.34 -7.65 -8.23
N SER A 109 -10.14 -7.72 -8.79
CA SER A 109 -9.48 -6.64 -9.54
C SER A 109 -8.47 -7.22 -10.55
N LYS A 110 -7.84 -6.40 -11.40
CA LYS A 110 -6.83 -6.84 -12.38
C LYS A 110 -5.69 -7.59 -11.69
N PHE A 111 -5.17 -7.07 -10.57
CA PHE A 111 -4.04 -7.71 -9.86
C PHE A 111 -4.46 -8.76 -8.83
N TRP A 112 -5.74 -8.76 -8.45
CA TRP A 112 -6.34 -9.75 -7.53
C TRP A 112 -7.51 -10.50 -8.19
N PRO A 113 -7.24 -11.35 -9.20
CA PRO A 113 -8.27 -12.09 -9.91
C PRO A 113 -8.78 -13.30 -9.11
N ILE A 114 -9.53 -13.04 -8.04
CA ILE A 114 -9.97 -14.07 -7.07
C ILE A 114 -10.79 -15.23 -7.67
N HIS A 115 -11.36 -15.07 -8.86
CA HIS A 115 -12.15 -16.11 -9.55
C HIS A 115 -11.34 -16.93 -10.57
N ASN A 116 -10.04 -16.65 -10.73
CA ASN A 116 -9.18 -17.45 -11.59
C ASN A 116 -9.12 -18.92 -11.08
N GLN A 117 -9.13 -19.87 -12.02
CA GLN A 117 -9.22 -21.29 -11.69
C GLN A 117 -8.03 -21.78 -10.85
N GLU A 118 -6.80 -21.43 -11.23
CA GLU A 118 -5.59 -21.84 -10.51
C GLU A 118 -5.57 -21.27 -9.08
N ILE A 119 -5.92 -19.98 -8.94
CA ILE A 119 -6.09 -19.32 -7.63
C ILE A 119 -7.10 -20.06 -6.76
N GLN A 120 -8.26 -20.42 -7.33
CA GLN A 120 -9.31 -21.16 -6.62
C GLN A 120 -8.86 -22.55 -6.20
N GLU A 121 -8.11 -23.27 -7.04
CA GLU A 121 -7.57 -24.58 -6.74
C GLU A 121 -6.53 -24.53 -5.60
N ILE A 122 -5.61 -23.56 -5.64
CA ILE A 122 -4.62 -23.35 -4.58
C ILE A 122 -5.34 -22.99 -3.26
N ALA A 123 -6.25 -22.03 -3.29
CA ALA A 123 -7.00 -21.60 -2.10
C ALA A 123 -7.79 -22.78 -1.48
N LYS A 124 -8.47 -23.59 -2.29
CA LYS A 124 -9.17 -24.80 -1.83
C LYS A 124 -8.21 -25.82 -1.20
N LYS A 125 -7.05 -26.08 -1.82
CA LYS A 125 -6.05 -27.00 -1.30
C LYS A 125 -5.50 -26.53 0.05
N LEU A 126 -5.19 -25.25 0.18
CA LEU A 126 -4.74 -24.66 1.44
C LEU A 126 -5.85 -24.74 2.52
N LYS A 127 -7.11 -24.49 2.14
CA LYS A 127 -8.26 -24.56 3.04
C LYS A 127 -8.55 -25.97 3.53
N LEU A 128 -8.42 -26.97 2.66
CA LEU A 128 -8.54 -28.37 3.06
C LEU A 128 -7.48 -28.76 4.11
N LYS A 129 -6.25 -28.27 3.96
CA LYS A 129 -5.16 -28.52 4.91
C LYS A 129 -5.33 -27.76 6.24
N SER A 130 -5.88 -26.55 6.22
CA SER A 130 -6.10 -25.77 7.44
C SER A 130 -7.32 -26.22 8.23
N GLY A 131 -8.26 -26.93 7.60
CA GLY A 131 -9.61 -27.09 8.13
C GLY A 131 -10.28 -25.74 8.31
N ASP A 132 -11.09 -25.59 9.36
CA ASP A 132 -11.77 -24.34 9.70
C ASP A 132 -10.88 -23.31 10.43
N ASN A 133 -9.59 -23.61 10.66
CA ASN A 133 -8.70 -22.73 11.40
C ASN A 133 -8.07 -21.65 10.49
N VAL A 134 -8.49 -20.39 10.65
CA VAL A 134 -8.00 -19.26 9.85
C VAL A 134 -6.53 -18.94 10.14
N LYS A 135 -6.07 -19.00 11.40
CA LYS A 135 -4.65 -18.80 11.72
C LYS A 135 -3.78 -19.80 10.95
N LYS A 136 -4.21 -21.07 10.91
CA LYS A 136 -3.49 -22.09 10.17
C LYS A 136 -3.51 -21.84 8.66
N TYR A 137 -4.64 -21.36 8.12
CA TYR A 137 -4.72 -20.95 6.72
C TYR A 137 -3.77 -19.80 6.39
N LEU A 138 -3.67 -18.79 7.27
CA LEU A 138 -2.73 -17.67 7.12
C LEU A 138 -1.27 -18.14 7.07
N GLU A 139 -0.87 -19.02 8.00
CA GLU A 139 0.47 -19.64 8.02
C GLU A 139 0.76 -20.39 6.71
N LEU A 140 -0.13 -21.30 6.31
CA LEU A 140 0.05 -22.10 5.09
C LEU A 140 0.08 -21.25 3.82
N THR A 141 -0.74 -20.20 3.76
CA THR A 141 -0.77 -19.29 2.60
C THR A 141 0.49 -18.44 2.55
N TYR A 142 0.95 -17.94 3.70
CA TYR A 142 2.18 -17.14 3.79
C TYR A 142 3.39 -17.97 3.36
N ASP A 143 3.53 -19.18 3.89
CA ASP A 143 4.59 -20.11 3.54
C ASP A 143 4.54 -20.46 2.04
N TYR A 144 3.36 -20.76 1.51
CA TYR A 144 3.18 -21.05 0.09
C TYR A 144 3.67 -19.91 -0.82
N VAL A 145 3.29 -18.67 -0.51
CA VAL A 145 3.68 -17.50 -1.31
C VAL A 145 5.19 -17.26 -1.22
N ARG A 146 5.76 -17.34 -0.02
CA ARG A 146 7.21 -17.21 0.20
C ARG A 146 8.00 -18.23 -0.60
N ASP A 147 7.51 -19.46 -0.68
CA ASP A 147 8.24 -20.57 -1.28
C ASP A 147 8.03 -20.64 -2.82
N VAL A 148 6.92 -20.10 -3.35
CA VAL A 148 6.62 -20.08 -4.80
C VAL A 148 7.34 -18.94 -5.53
N ILE A 149 7.48 -17.78 -4.89
CA ILE A 149 8.02 -16.59 -5.53
C ILE A 149 9.49 -16.43 -5.16
N LYS A 150 10.36 -16.34 -6.16
CA LYS A 150 11.74 -15.91 -5.98
C LYS A 150 11.83 -14.38 -6.10
N LEU A 151 12.43 -13.73 -5.09
CA LEU A 151 12.61 -12.28 -5.08
C LEU A 151 13.47 -11.81 -6.27
N ARG A 152 12.98 -10.81 -6.99
CA ARG A 152 13.70 -10.05 -8.04
C ARG A 152 13.31 -8.58 -7.93
N GLU A 153 14.27 -7.71 -7.60
CA GLU A 153 14.01 -6.28 -7.30
C GLU A 153 13.98 -5.39 -8.57
N ASP A 154 14.47 -5.85 -9.73
CA ASP A 154 14.54 -5.08 -10.98
C ASP A 154 13.29 -5.24 -11.86
N MET A 155 12.11 -5.22 -11.23
CA MET A 155 10.83 -5.29 -11.92
C MET A 155 10.43 -3.93 -12.52
N ASN A 156 10.09 -3.93 -13.81
CA ASN A 156 9.60 -2.72 -14.51
C ASN A 156 8.06 -2.65 -14.56
N GLU A 157 7.37 -3.73 -14.20
CA GLU A 157 5.92 -3.82 -14.22
C GLU A 157 5.45 -4.75 -13.09
N ARG A 158 4.38 -4.34 -12.41
CA ARG A 158 3.63 -5.20 -11.50
C ARG A 158 2.84 -6.25 -12.30
N LEU A 159 3.12 -7.52 -12.05
CA LEU A 159 2.56 -8.68 -12.74
C LEU A 159 1.15 -9.03 -12.22
N GLY A 160 0.96 -8.95 -10.90
CA GLY A 160 -0.24 -9.43 -10.21
C GLY A 160 -0.25 -10.95 -9.96
N ALA A 161 -1.28 -11.41 -9.25
CA ALA A 161 -1.28 -12.74 -8.63
C ALA A 161 -1.27 -13.93 -9.61
N VAL A 162 -1.89 -13.81 -10.79
CA VAL A 162 -1.92 -14.93 -11.75
C VAL A 162 -0.59 -15.04 -12.49
N ARG A 163 -0.09 -13.92 -13.02
CA ARG A 163 1.15 -13.92 -13.80
C ARG A 163 2.36 -14.30 -12.95
N VAL A 164 2.40 -13.97 -11.66
CA VAL A 164 3.49 -14.44 -10.78
C VAL A 164 3.45 -15.96 -10.54
N LEU A 165 2.30 -16.63 -10.59
CA LEU A 165 2.26 -18.10 -10.47
C LEU A 165 2.95 -18.78 -11.65
N GLU A 166 2.85 -18.18 -12.83
CA GLU A 166 3.53 -18.62 -14.06
C GLU A 166 5.03 -18.30 -14.00
N GLU A 167 5.38 -17.05 -13.69
CA GLU A 167 6.77 -16.57 -13.74
C GLU A 167 7.61 -17.01 -12.53
N LYS A 168 6.98 -17.22 -11.37
CA LYS A 168 7.60 -17.58 -10.08
C LYS A 168 8.70 -16.62 -9.62
N ILE A 169 8.67 -15.40 -10.14
CA ILE A 169 9.63 -14.33 -9.86
C ILE A 169 8.85 -13.03 -9.71
N GLY A 170 9.17 -12.24 -8.69
CA GLY A 170 8.53 -10.94 -8.47
C GLY A 170 9.16 -10.16 -7.32
N ASP A 171 8.68 -8.94 -7.12
CA ASP A 171 9.08 -8.08 -6.01
C ASP A 171 7.97 -7.97 -4.96
N CYS A 172 8.11 -7.02 -4.02
CA CYS A 172 7.16 -6.75 -2.95
C CYS A 172 5.68 -6.67 -3.41
N ASP A 173 5.43 -6.24 -4.66
CA ASP A 173 4.09 -6.19 -5.24
C ASP A 173 3.52 -7.58 -5.50
N GLU A 174 4.27 -8.46 -6.16
CA GLU A 174 3.80 -9.81 -6.47
C GLU A 174 3.61 -10.67 -5.22
N PHE A 175 4.52 -10.57 -4.25
CA PHE A 175 4.37 -11.22 -2.94
C PHE A 175 3.09 -10.77 -2.25
N SER A 176 2.85 -9.46 -2.22
CA SER A 176 1.63 -8.89 -1.64
C SER A 176 0.38 -9.33 -2.40
N ASP A 177 0.42 -9.32 -3.72
CA ASP A 177 -0.74 -9.60 -4.56
C ASP A 177 -1.16 -11.05 -4.50
N LEU A 178 -0.22 -11.98 -4.60
CA LEU A 178 -0.56 -13.39 -4.51
C LEU A 178 -1.11 -13.72 -3.11
N PHE A 179 -0.47 -13.20 -2.06
CA PHE A 179 -0.95 -13.39 -0.69
C PHE A 179 -2.38 -12.85 -0.51
N ILE A 180 -2.62 -11.58 -0.86
CA ILE A 180 -3.95 -10.96 -0.79
C ILE A 180 -4.97 -11.75 -1.60
N THR A 181 -4.62 -12.20 -2.81
CA THR A 181 -5.56 -12.90 -3.70
C THR A 181 -5.99 -14.25 -3.11
N LEU A 182 -5.05 -15.04 -2.59
CA LEU A 182 -5.35 -16.32 -1.95
C LEU A 182 -6.17 -16.18 -0.67
N LEU A 183 -5.95 -15.10 0.09
CA LEU A 183 -6.78 -14.78 1.26
C LEU A 183 -8.21 -14.40 0.85
N ARG A 184 -8.35 -13.46 -0.09
CA ARG A 184 -9.66 -12.99 -0.56
C ARG A 184 -10.47 -14.10 -1.24
N ALA A 185 -9.82 -14.99 -1.99
CA ALA A 185 -10.45 -16.17 -2.59
C ALA A 185 -11.05 -17.14 -1.56
N SER A 186 -10.55 -17.11 -0.31
CA SER A 186 -11.06 -17.88 0.83
C SER A 186 -11.92 -17.04 1.80
N ASN A 187 -12.42 -15.89 1.36
CA ASN A 187 -13.24 -14.95 2.15
C ASN A 187 -12.53 -14.36 3.37
N ILE A 188 -11.21 -14.21 3.32
CA ILE A 188 -10.43 -13.50 4.33
C ILE A 188 -10.20 -12.05 3.85
N PRO A 189 -10.77 -11.03 4.52
CA PRO A 189 -10.58 -9.63 4.15
C PRO A 189 -9.11 -9.21 4.28
N ALA A 190 -8.49 -8.90 3.15
CA ALA A 190 -7.11 -8.44 3.08
C ALA A 190 -6.99 -7.19 2.18
N ARG A 191 -6.00 -6.35 2.42
CA ARG A 191 -5.75 -5.14 1.63
C ARG A 191 -4.26 -4.92 1.40
N ARG A 192 -3.94 -4.18 0.34
CA ARG A 192 -2.57 -3.77 0.04
C ARG A 192 -2.23 -2.48 0.78
N VAL A 193 -0.99 -2.36 1.18
CA VAL A 193 -0.39 -1.14 1.71
C VAL A 193 0.82 -0.79 0.87
N VAL A 194 0.94 0.49 0.52
CA VAL A 194 2.13 1.06 -0.13
C VAL A 194 2.78 2.00 0.85
N GLY A 195 4.10 1.97 0.89
CA GLY A 195 4.90 2.69 1.85
C GLY A 195 6.34 2.78 1.44
N LEU A 196 7.18 2.92 2.45
CA LEU A 196 8.63 2.90 2.33
C LEU A 196 9.18 1.83 3.26
N PHE A 197 10.30 1.21 2.86
CA PHE A 197 11.13 0.41 3.75
C PHE A 197 12.51 1.06 3.87
N ILE A 198 12.92 1.33 5.11
CA ILE A 198 14.20 1.96 5.44
C ILE A 198 15.24 0.84 5.59
N ALA A 199 16.03 0.59 4.54
CA ALA A 199 17.18 -0.32 4.60
C ALA A 199 18.28 0.26 5.51
N THR A 200 18.96 -0.60 6.26
CA THR A 200 20.03 -0.23 7.21
C THR A 200 21.43 -0.23 6.60
N ASP A 201 21.59 -0.86 5.43
CA ASP A 201 22.86 -1.25 4.82
C ASP A 201 23.04 -0.75 3.38
N LYS A 202 21.96 -0.39 2.68
CA LYS A 202 21.99 0.26 1.37
C LYS A 202 21.44 1.69 1.51
N GLN A 203 22.15 2.67 0.95
CA GLN A 203 21.76 4.09 0.98
C GLN A 203 20.43 4.40 0.25
N GLU A 204 19.79 3.39 -0.34
CA GLU A 204 18.55 3.54 -1.09
C GLU A 204 17.37 3.06 -0.26
N HIS A 205 16.63 4.01 0.30
CA HIS A 205 15.30 3.76 0.82
C HIS A 205 14.36 3.44 -0.34
N GLN A 206 13.64 2.33 -0.26
CA GLN A 206 12.82 1.87 -1.36
C GLN A 206 11.34 2.09 -1.07
N PHE A 207 10.60 2.42 -2.12
CA PHE A 207 9.16 2.18 -2.11
C PHE A 207 8.94 0.70 -1.84
N HIS A 208 7.94 0.42 -1.01
CA HIS A 208 7.65 -0.94 -0.60
C HIS A 208 6.16 -1.17 -0.54
N ALA A 209 5.76 -2.41 -0.79
CA ALA A 209 4.38 -2.84 -0.66
C ALA A 209 4.29 -4.09 0.20
N TRP A 210 3.23 -4.15 1.00
CA TRP A 210 2.92 -5.32 1.82
C TRP A 210 1.41 -5.46 1.99
N SER A 211 0.99 -6.44 2.77
CA SER A 211 -0.40 -6.78 3.00
C SER A 211 -0.84 -6.45 4.42
N GLU A 212 -2.11 -6.10 4.60
CA GLU A 212 -2.75 -6.16 5.90
C GLU A 212 -3.99 -7.05 5.83
N VAL A 213 -4.19 -7.88 6.86
CA VAL A 213 -5.30 -8.82 6.98
C VAL A 213 -6.21 -8.39 8.13
N TYR A 214 -7.51 -8.31 7.89
CA TYR A 214 -8.46 -8.03 8.96
C TYR A 214 -8.57 -9.24 9.90
N ILE A 215 -8.43 -8.99 11.20
CA ILE A 215 -8.60 -10.00 12.25
C ILE A 215 -9.81 -9.61 13.10
N PRO A 216 -10.92 -10.38 13.09
CA PRO A 216 -12.18 -10.01 13.76
C PRO A 216 -12.01 -9.70 15.25
N HIS A 217 -11.24 -10.51 15.97
CA HIS A 217 -10.99 -10.32 17.40
C HIS A 217 -10.26 -9.02 17.76
N TYR A 218 -9.52 -8.44 16.83
CA TYR A 218 -8.84 -7.14 17.02
C TYR A 218 -9.61 -5.99 16.39
N MET A 219 -10.67 -6.29 15.63
CA MET A 219 -11.40 -5.32 14.80
C MET A 219 -10.43 -4.45 13.98
N ALA A 220 -9.33 -5.04 13.51
CA ALA A 220 -8.19 -4.32 12.96
C ALA A 220 -7.52 -5.09 11.84
N PHE A 221 -6.92 -4.32 10.94
CA PHE A 221 -6.02 -4.81 9.90
C PHE A 221 -4.61 -4.98 10.46
N ILE A 222 -4.09 -6.20 10.40
CA ILE A 222 -2.79 -6.62 10.94
C ILE A 222 -1.80 -6.83 9.79
N PRO A 223 -0.57 -6.32 9.88
CA PRO A 223 0.41 -6.37 8.80
C PRO A 223 1.04 -7.74 8.58
N PHE A 224 1.26 -8.07 7.31
CA PHE A 224 2.00 -9.22 6.81
C PHE A 224 2.84 -8.77 5.61
N ASP A 225 4.13 -9.04 5.65
CA ASP A 225 5.06 -8.76 4.56
C ASP A 225 5.81 -10.04 4.20
N VAL A 226 5.31 -10.74 3.19
CA VAL A 226 5.91 -12.01 2.75
C VAL A 226 7.28 -11.80 2.11
N ALA A 227 7.50 -10.65 1.46
CA ALA A 227 8.74 -10.37 0.74
C ALA A 227 9.94 -10.17 1.68
N LEU A 228 9.69 -9.58 2.86
CA LEU A 228 10.71 -9.30 3.87
C LEU A 228 10.59 -10.16 5.14
N ASP A 229 9.80 -11.23 5.06
CA ASP A 229 9.57 -12.21 6.13
C ASP A 229 8.98 -11.66 7.46
N PHE A 230 8.00 -10.74 7.39
CA PHE A 230 7.22 -10.30 8.55
C PHE A 230 5.83 -10.96 8.62
N PHE A 231 5.69 -11.96 9.47
CA PHE A 231 4.42 -12.62 9.77
C PHE A 231 3.70 -11.99 10.98
N SER A 232 2.55 -11.34 10.77
CA SER A 232 1.76 -10.69 11.83
C SER A 232 2.56 -9.68 12.65
N CYS A 233 3.46 -8.97 11.99
CA CYS A 233 4.34 -7.99 12.59
C CYS A 233 4.74 -6.92 11.57
N ILE A 234 5.28 -5.82 12.08
CA ILE A 234 5.81 -4.72 11.29
C ILE A 234 6.97 -4.11 12.06
N SER A 235 8.08 -3.84 11.37
CA SER A 235 9.23 -3.20 12.00
C SER A 235 9.11 -1.68 12.01
N GLN A 236 9.95 -1.04 12.81
CA GLN A 236 10.11 0.41 12.82
C GLN A 236 10.63 0.97 11.49
N ASN A 237 11.19 0.12 10.61
CA ASN A 237 11.71 0.52 9.30
C ASN A 237 10.60 0.66 8.23
N HIS A 238 9.38 0.22 8.52
CA HIS A 238 8.24 0.40 7.63
C HIS A 238 7.61 1.78 7.83
N ILE A 239 7.30 2.46 6.73
CA ILE A 239 6.53 3.70 6.74
C ILE A 239 5.30 3.53 5.86
N VAL A 240 4.12 3.37 6.47
CA VAL A 240 2.84 3.35 5.76
C VAL A 240 2.57 4.69 5.07
N ARG A 241 2.46 4.69 3.75
CA ARG A 241 2.10 5.88 2.98
C ARG A 241 0.65 5.90 2.53
N LEU A 242 0.16 4.77 2.03
CA LEU A 242 -1.19 4.66 1.49
C LEU A 242 -1.73 3.25 1.72
N LYS A 243 -2.91 3.17 2.33
CA LYS A 243 -3.66 1.93 2.53
C LYS A 243 -4.73 1.78 1.46
N MET A 244 -4.79 0.63 0.81
CA MET A 244 -5.58 0.42 -0.39
C MET A 244 -6.47 -0.82 -0.24
N GLY A 245 -7.66 -0.61 0.32
CA GLY A 245 -8.68 -1.66 0.46
C GLY A 245 -9.37 -2.01 -0.84
N LYS A 246 -9.82 -0.97 -1.56
CA LYS A 246 -10.75 -1.07 -2.69
C LYS A 246 -10.16 -0.69 -4.05
N SER A 247 -8.98 -0.06 -4.06
CA SER A 247 -8.30 0.38 -5.28
C SER A 247 -7.06 -0.47 -5.48
N GLU A 248 -6.82 -0.92 -6.70
CA GLU A 248 -5.63 -1.69 -7.04
C GLU A 248 -4.44 -0.80 -7.42
N HIS A 249 -4.68 0.44 -7.87
CA HIS A 249 -3.64 1.39 -8.24
C HIS A 249 -3.45 2.48 -7.17
N PRO A 250 -2.21 2.72 -6.69
CA PRO A 250 -1.94 3.77 -5.72
C PRO A 250 -2.06 5.13 -6.40
N GLN A 251 -3.06 5.91 -6.01
CA GLN A 251 -3.18 7.31 -6.43
C GLN A 251 -2.35 8.20 -5.49
N ILE A 252 -1.02 8.10 -5.58
CA ILE A 252 -0.10 8.93 -4.77
C ILE A 252 -0.31 10.41 -5.10
N VAL A 253 -0.33 10.76 -6.39
CA VAL A 253 -0.70 12.08 -6.88
C VAL A 253 -1.92 11.94 -7.79
N TYR A 254 -2.97 12.69 -7.49
CA TYR A 254 -4.17 12.79 -8.31
C TYR A 254 -4.55 14.24 -8.51
N ALA A 255 -4.94 14.61 -9.72
CA ALA A 255 -5.34 15.97 -10.05
C ALA A 255 -6.81 16.01 -10.48
N LYS A 256 -7.61 16.87 -9.82
CA LYS A 256 -8.96 17.22 -10.27
C LYS A 256 -8.97 18.67 -10.70
N TYR A 257 -9.35 18.95 -11.94
CA TYR A 257 -9.24 20.29 -12.52
C TYR A 257 -10.39 20.65 -13.46
N LYS A 258 -10.54 21.96 -13.71
CA LYS A 258 -11.30 22.56 -14.80
C LYS A 258 -10.32 23.20 -15.78
N GLY A 259 -10.42 22.85 -17.05
CA GLY A 259 -9.44 23.24 -18.05
C GLY A 259 -9.89 22.93 -19.47
N SER A 260 -8.95 23.02 -20.43
CA SER A 260 -9.21 22.64 -21.82
C SER A 260 -9.46 21.13 -21.95
N PRO A 261 -10.16 20.68 -23.00
CA PRO A 261 -10.22 19.26 -23.34
C PRO A 261 -8.82 18.67 -23.60
N GLY A 262 -8.63 17.39 -23.29
CA GLY A 262 -7.39 16.66 -23.60
C GLY A 262 -6.15 17.11 -22.82
N VAL A 263 -6.33 17.63 -21.60
CA VAL A 263 -5.22 17.97 -20.70
C VAL A 263 -4.39 16.73 -20.40
N LYS A 264 -3.06 16.87 -20.56
CA LYS A 264 -2.10 15.81 -20.22
C LYS A 264 -1.17 16.32 -19.11
N LEU A 265 -1.19 15.66 -17.96
CA LEU A 265 -0.33 15.96 -16.82
C LEU A 265 0.70 14.86 -16.62
N LYS A 266 1.88 15.21 -16.11
CA LYS A 266 2.91 14.26 -15.68
C LYS A 266 3.45 14.68 -14.31
N SER A 267 3.37 13.78 -13.34
CA SER A 267 4.05 13.92 -12.05
C SER A 267 5.35 13.12 -12.04
N ILE A 268 6.20 13.37 -11.04
CA ILE A 268 7.27 12.45 -10.69
C ILE A 268 6.63 11.20 -10.05
N GLU A 269 7.07 10.02 -10.47
CA GLU A 269 6.57 8.74 -9.98
C GLU A 269 7.09 8.45 -8.56
N ASN A 270 8.40 8.56 -8.39
CA ASN A 270 9.08 8.54 -7.09
C ASN A 270 9.29 9.97 -6.59
N ASP A 271 8.47 10.41 -5.64
CA ASP A 271 8.61 11.70 -4.97
C ASP A 271 9.24 11.63 -3.58
N LEU A 272 9.89 10.51 -3.26
CA LEU A 272 10.74 10.43 -2.08
C LEU A 272 12.03 11.20 -2.37
N LYS A 273 12.21 12.33 -1.70
CA LYS A 273 13.42 13.14 -1.83
C LYS A 273 14.55 12.64 -0.93
N SER A 274 14.23 12.35 0.33
CA SER A 274 15.18 11.78 1.29
C SER A 274 14.46 11.25 2.53
N ILE A 275 15.14 10.40 3.29
CA ILE A 275 14.77 10.03 4.65
C ILE A 275 15.95 10.31 5.56
N GLU A 276 15.69 10.88 6.73
CA GLU A 276 16.69 11.17 7.75
C GLU A 276 16.32 10.41 9.02
N ILE A 277 17.24 9.55 9.48
CA ILE A 277 17.09 8.85 10.76
C ILE A 277 17.70 9.77 11.83
N ILE A 278 16.85 10.29 12.71
CA ILE A 278 17.25 11.24 13.77
C ILE A 278 17.71 10.50 15.02
N GLU A 279 17.07 9.37 15.31
CA GLU A 279 17.33 8.53 16.48
C GLU A 279 16.89 7.10 16.14
N ASN A 280 17.69 6.08 16.44
CA ASN A 280 17.32 4.70 16.15
C ASN A 280 16.55 4.07 17.31
#